data_AF-A0A1J7BL39-F1
#
_entry.id   AF-A0A1J7BL39-F1
#
_cell.length_a   1.000
_cell.length_b   1.000
_cell.length_c   1.000
_cell.angle_alpha   90.00
_cell.angle_beta   90.00
_cell.angle_gamma   90.00
#
_symmetry.space_group_name_H-M   'P 1'
#
loop_
_entity.id
_entity.type
_entity.pdbx_description
1 polymer ?
#
loop_
_entity_poly.entity_id
_entity_poly.type
_entity_poly.pdbx_seq_one_letter_code
_entity_poly.pdbx_strand_id
1 'polypeptide(L)'
;MVCGGPWFLNWVLGAFLTVLWVACVLCVYVPDLYGTTELTEQGLRLRTPYRRRLIRWAEVTGIVEQESDGKGGIRKVVVAQRVDRKPVVLPATRSFQSDRARWEDFDRRFRDIYIYWYQNGRGARPPA
;
A
#
# COMPACT_ATOMS: atom_id res chain seq x y z
N MET A 1 11.51 -4.69 49.67
CA MET A 1 11.70 -5.93 48.91
C MET A 1 10.68 -5.95 47.79
N VAL A 2 11.11 -5.69 46.55
CA VAL A 2 10.22 -5.80 45.39
C VAL A 2 10.17 -7.29 45.04
N CYS A 3 9.05 -7.95 45.37
CA CYS A 3 8.78 -9.34 45.01
C CYS A 3 8.51 -9.46 43.50
N GLY A 4 9.54 -9.25 42.68
CA GLY A 4 9.51 -9.48 41.24
C GLY A 4 10.01 -10.87 40.92
N GLY A 5 9.20 -11.90 41.21
CA GLY A 5 9.52 -13.27 40.81
C GLY A 5 9.59 -13.41 39.28
N PRO A 6 10.20 -14.48 38.75
CA PRO A 6 10.31 -14.74 37.30
C PRO A 6 8.97 -14.71 36.55
N TRP A 7 7.86 -14.91 37.27
CA TRP A 7 6.50 -14.77 36.73
C TRP A 7 6.14 -13.33 36.34
N PHE A 8 6.57 -12.32 37.10
CA PHE A 8 6.33 -10.90 36.78
C PHE A 8 7.11 -10.47 35.52
N LEU A 9 8.35 -10.94 35.38
CA LEU A 9 9.17 -10.73 34.19
C LEU A 9 8.53 -11.35 32.94
N ASN A 10 8.02 -12.58 33.01
CA ASN A 10 7.29 -13.20 31.90
C ASN A 10 6.02 -12.44 31.53
N TRP A 11 5.30 -11.90 32.52
CA TRP A 11 4.09 -11.12 32.29
C TRP A 11 4.39 -9.79 31.57
N VAL A 12 5.45 -9.09 31.99
CA VAL A 12 5.92 -7.86 31.33
C VAL A 12 6.43 -8.15 29.93
N LEU A 13 7.18 -9.23 29.73
CA LEU A 13 7.67 -9.63 28.41
C LEU A 13 6.52 -10.00 27.46
N GLY A 14 5.52 -10.72 27.97
CA GLY A 14 4.31 -11.06 27.23
C GLY A 14 3.50 -9.83 26.84
N ALA A 15 3.31 -8.88 27.76
CA ALA A 15 2.64 -7.61 27.47
C ALA A 15 3.40 -6.77 26.43
N PHE A 16 4.74 -6.77 26.48
CA PHE A 16 5.55 -6.04 25.50
C PHE A 16 5.47 -6.67 24.11
N LEU A 17 5.51 -8.01 24.04
CA LEU A 17 5.37 -8.75 22.79
C LEU A 17 3.99 -8.59 22.16
N THR A 18 2.92 -8.58 22.96
CA THR A 18 1.57 -8.35 22.43
C THR A 18 1.40 -6.92 21.93
N VAL A 19 1.92 -5.91 22.64
CA VAL A 19 1.91 -4.52 22.17
C VAL A 19 2.73 -4.37 20.88
N LEU A 20 3.92 -4.98 20.81
CA LEU A 20 4.74 -4.97 19.61
C LEU A 20 4.04 -5.67 18.43
N TRP A 21 3.40 -6.81 18.69
CA TRP A 21 2.66 -7.56 17.69
C TRP A 21 1.46 -6.75 17.17
N VAL A 22 0.67 -6.17 18.06
CA VAL A 22 -0.46 -5.29 17.70
C VAL A 22 0.04 -4.09 16.91
N ALA A 23 1.11 -3.43 17.34
CA ALA A 23 1.71 -2.31 16.60
C ALA A 23 2.18 -2.73 15.21
N CYS A 24 2.77 -3.92 15.06
CA CYS A 24 3.23 -4.44 13.78
C CYS A 24 2.05 -4.76 12.84
N VAL A 25 1.03 -5.46 13.36
CA VAL A 25 -0.21 -5.75 12.61
C VAL A 25 -0.89 -4.46 12.19
N LEU A 26 -1.05 -3.50 13.10
CA LEU A 26 -1.67 -2.21 12.79
C LEU A 26 -0.84 -1.44 11.75
N CYS A 27 0.48 -1.36 11.89
CA CYS A 27 1.34 -0.66 10.94
C CYS A 27 1.36 -1.30 9.53
N VAL A 28 1.16 -2.60 9.42
CA VAL A 28 1.21 -3.31 8.13
C VAL A 28 -0.18 -3.43 7.49
N TYR A 29 -1.21 -3.83 8.25
CA TYR A 29 -2.54 -4.12 7.72
C TYR A 29 -3.48 -2.91 7.66
N VAL A 30 -3.38 -1.95 8.59
CA VAL A 30 -4.33 -0.82 8.64
C VAL A 30 -4.10 0.20 7.52
N PRO A 31 -2.86 0.63 7.19
CA PRO A 31 -2.62 1.45 6.01
C PRO A 31 -3.12 0.82 4.71
N ASP A 32 -3.24 -0.51 4.74
CA ASP A 32 -3.62 -1.31 3.60
C ASP A 32 -5.12 -1.42 3.36
N LEU A 33 -5.86 -1.53 4.46
CA LEU A 33 -7.32 -1.64 4.44
C LEU A 33 -7.99 -0.27 4.36
N TYR A 34 -7.36 0.77 4.89
CA TYR A 34 -7.96 2.11 5.05
C TYR A 34 -7.22 3.22 4.32
N GLY A 35 -6.17 2.88 3.56
CA GLY A 35 -5.48 3.87 2.77
C GLY A 35 -6.30 4.28 1.55
N THR A 36 -6.37 5.57 1.25
CA THR A 36 -6.99 6.12 0.05
C THR A 36 -5.92 6.69 -0.87
N THR A 37 -6.17 6.58 -2.17
CA THR A 37 -5.38 7.21 -3.22
C THR A 37 -6.27 8.23 -3.92
N GLU A 38 -5.94 9.51 -3.80
CA GLU A 38 -6.60 10.59 -4.52
C GLU A 38 -5.72 11.02 -5.70
N LEU A 39 -6.32 11.05 -6.90
CA LEU A 39 -5.71 11.59 -8.10
C LEU A 39 -5.93 13.10 -8.10
N THR A 40 -4.84 13.86 -8.20
CA THR A 40 -4.89 15.32 -8.26
C THR A 40 -4.09 15.81 -9.47
N GLU A 41 -4.35 17.03 -9.93
CA GLU A 41 -3.61 17.63 -11.05
C GLU A 41 -2.10 17.70 -10.78
N GLN A 42 -1.70 17.80 -9.51
CA GLN A 42 -0.30 17.89 -9.10
C GLN A 42 0.38 16.51 -8.98
N GLY A 43 -0.40 15.44 -8.73
CA GLY A 43 0.15 14.12 -8.42
C GLY A 43 -0.82 13.14 -7.76
N LEU A 44 -0.25 12.06 -7.24
CA LEU A 44 -0.92 11.05 -6.43
C LEU A 44 -0.83 11.42 -4.96
N ARG A 45 -1.98 11.68 -4.33
CA ARG A 45 -2.07 11.90 -2.89
C ARG A 45 -2.46 10.60 -2.20
N LEU A 46 -1.51 10.04 -1.48
CA LEU A 46 -1.68 8.83 -0.69
C LEU A 46 -2.00 9.22 0.74
N ARG A 47 -3.12 8.73 1.26
CA ARG A 47 -3.55 8.98 2.63
C ARG A 47 -3.84 7.66 3.30
N THR A 48 -3.00 7.29 4.25
CA THR A 48 -3.23 6.18 5.19
C THR A 48 -3.55 6.77 6.56
N PRO A 49 -4.12 5.99 7.50
CA PRO A 49 -4.47 6.50 8.83
C PRO A 49 -3.30 7.17 9.57
N TYR A 50 -2.07 6.71 9.31
CA TYR A 50 -0.86 7.18 9.99
C TYR A 50 0.11 7.97 9.10
N ARG A 51 -0.12 8.03 7.77
CA ARG A 51 0.82 8.66 6.84
C ARG A 51 0.10 9.34 5.68
N ARG A 52 0.47 10.60 5.40
CA ARG A 52 0.04 11.35 4.22
C ARG A 52 1.25 11.62 3.35
N ARG A 53 1.15 11.35 2.04
CA ARG A 53 2.23 11.57 1.09
C ARG A 53 1.67 12.07 -0.23
N LEU A 54 2.28 13.10 -0.81
CA LEU A 54 2.05 13.51 -2.19
C LEU A 54 3.22 13.00 -3.04
N ILE A 55 2.91 12.33 -4.14
CA ILE A 55 3.87 11.93 -5.17
C ILE A 55 3.52 12.74 -6.42
N ARG A 56 4.37 13.70 -6.78
CA ARG A 56 4.14 14.55 -7.95
C ARG A 56 4.23 13.74 -9.23
N TRP A 57 3.43 14.07 -10.25
CA TRP A 57 3.48 13.37 -11.53
C TRP A 57 4.86 13.39 -12.19
N ALA A 58 5.61 14.49 -12.04
CA ALA A 58 6.99 14.59 -12.52
C ALA A 58 7.95 13.56 -11.90
N GLU A 59 7.61 12.99 -10.75
CA GLU A 59 8.41 11.94 -10.11
C GLU A 59 7.98 10.54 -10.53
N VAL A 60 6.86 10.39 -11.26
CA VAL A 60 6.27 9.10 -11.65
C VAL A 60 6.69 8.77 -13.07
N THR A 61 7.47 7.71 -13.23
CA THR A 61 7.94 7.23 -14.55
C THR A 61 6.94 6.31 -15.22
N GLY A 62 6.11 5.64 -14.43
CA GLY A 62 5.15 4.66 -14.95
C GLY A 62 4.22 4.19 -13.84
N ILE A 63 3.08 3.66 -14.26
CA ILE A 63 2.14 2.98 -13.38
C ILE A 63 2.01 1.56 -13.89
N VAL A 64 2.38 0.60 -13.05
CA VAL A 64 2.39 -0.81 -13.40
C VAL A 64 1.49 -1.60 -12.46
N GLU A 65 0.89 -2.64 -13.00
CA GLU A 65 0.28 -3.68 -12.21
C GLU A 65 1.37 -4.62 -11.69
N GLN A 66 1.34 -4.93 -10.39
CA GLN A 66 2.18 -5.94 -9.79
C GLN A 66 1.29 -7.04 -9.24
N GLU A 67 1.47 -8.23 -9.79
CA GLU A 67 0.88 -9.45 -9.29
C GLU A 67 1.85 -10.12 -8.30
N SER A 68 1.32 -10.62 -7.20
CA SER A 68 2.08 -11.36 -6.21
C SER A 68 1.32 -12.63 -5.88
N ASP A 69 1.95 -13.77 -6.15
CA ASP A 69 1.45 -15.07 -5.76
C ASP A 69 1.98 -15.42 -4.36
N GLY A 70 1.11 -15.98 -3.52
CA GLY A 70 1.43 -16.33 -2.15
C GLY A 70 0.46 -17.36 -1.59
N LYS A 71 0.73 -17.85 -0.37
CA LYS A 71 -0.08 -18.90 0.28
C LYS A 71 -1.57 -18.56 0.44
N GLY A 72 -1.97 -17.29 0.27
CA GLY A 72 -3.35 -16.81 0.30
C GLY A 72 -3.99 -16.59 -1.07
N GLY A 73 -3.36 -17.06 -2.15
CA GLY A 73 -3.77 -16.86 -3.53
C GLY A 73 -3.15 -15.63 -4.18
N ILE A 74 -3.56 -15.37 -5.42
CA ILE A 74 -3.01 -14.27 -6.22
C ILE A 74 -3.54 -12.94 -5.71
N ARG A 75 -2.63 -11.99 -5.54
CA ARG A 75 -2.93 -10.62 -5.16
C ARG A 75 -2.38 -9.65 -6.20
N LYS A 76 -3.24 -8.77 -6.72
CA LYS A 76 -2.84 -7.69 -7.62
C LYS A 76 -2.79 -6.37 -6.86
N VAL A 77 -1.76 -5.58 -7.12
CA VAL A 77 -1.60 -4.22 -6.61
C VAL A 77 -1.15 -3.27 -7.71
N VAL A 78 -1.55 -2.01 -7.63
CA VAL A 78 -1.04 -0.97 -8.53
C VAL A 78 0.18 -0.31 -7.90
N VAL A 79 1.25 -0.16 -8.68
CA VAL A 79 2.52 0.41 -8.25
C VAL A 79 2.87 1.60 -9.11
N ALA A 80 3.11 2.74 -8.47
CA ALA A 80 3.70 3.90 -9.12
C ALA A 80 5.24 3.76 -9.09
N GLN A 81 5.83 3.59 -10.27
CA GLN A 81 7.28 3.64 -10.48
C GLN A 81 7.76 5.08 -10.47
N ARG A 82 8.98 5.31 -9.97
CA ARG A 82 9.51 6.66 -9.77
C ARG A 82 10.96 6.74 -10.24
N VAL A 83 11.34 7.92 -10.75
CA VAL A 83 12.64 8.17 -11.39
C VAL A 83 13.80 7.82 -10.45
N ASP A 84 13.80 8.39 -9.24
CA ASP A 84 14.93 8.31 -8.29
C ASP A 84 14.54 7.75 -6.92
N ARG A 85 13.42 7.04 -6.84
CA ARG A 85 12.86 6.60 -5.55
C ARG A 85 12.27 5.21 -5.66
N LYS A 86 12.21 4.52 -4.52
CA LYS A 86 11.55 3.20 -4.42
C LYS A 86 10.12 3.29 -4.98
N PRO A 87 9.68 2.29 -5.76
CA PRO A 87 8.31 2.18 -6.21
C PRO A 87 7.34 2.24 -5.03
N VAL A 88 6.18 2.84 -5.23
CA VAL A 88 5.19 3.00 -4.17
C VAL A 88 3.92 2.27 -4.58
N VAL A 89 3.52 1.32 -3.74
CA VAL A 89 2.23 0.64 -3.87
C VAL A 89 1.12 1.64 -3.54
N LEU A 90 0.15 1.75 -4.43
CA LEU A 90 -1.03 2.58 -4.21
C LEU A 90 -1.97 1.86 -3.22
N PRO A 91 -2.37 2.52 -2.12
CA PRO A 91 -3.38 1.98 -1.22
C PRO A 91 -4.78 1.97 -1.88
N ALA A 92 -5.66 1.09 -1.40
CA ALA A 92 -7.00 0.82 -1.94
C ALA A 92 -7.09 0.28 -3.38
N THR A 93 -5.96 0.04 -4.04
CA THR A 93 -5.90 -0.66 -5.33
C THR A 93 -5.42 -2.09 -5.12
N ARG A 94 -6.17 -2.89 -4.35
CA ARG A 94 -5.84 -4.30 -4.13
C ARG A 94 -7.02 -5.18 -4.48
N SER A 95 -6.75 -6.22 -5.25
CA SER A 95 -7.69 -7.32 -5.44
C SER A 95 -7.04 -8.63 -5.01
N PHE A 96 -7.85 -9.48 -4.39
CA PHE A 96 -7.52 -10.86 -4.09
C PHE A 96 -8.36 -11.73 -5.02
N GLN A 97 -7.77 -12.80 -5.55
CA GLN A 97 -8.42 -13.68 -6.51
C GLN A 97 -9.71 -14.31 -5.96
N SER A 98 -9.79 -14.46 -4.63
CA SER A 98 -10.97 -14.98 -3.94
C SER A 98 -12.21 -14.08 -4.04
N ASP A 99 -12.07 -12.82 -4.49
CA ASP A 99 -13.17 -11.86 -4.61
C ASP A 99 -13.26 -11.34 -6.07
N ARG A 100 -14.02 -12.05 -6.89
CA ARG A 100 -14.17 -11.78 -8.34
C ARG A 100 -14.69 -10.38 -8.63
N ALA A 101 -15.61 -9.87 -7.80
CA ALA A 101 -16.13 -8.51 -7.94
C ALA A 101 -15.03 -7.46 -7.71
N ARG A 102 -14.18 -7.64 -6.68
CA ARG A 102 -13.02 -6.77 -6.45
C ARG A 102 -11.95 -6.90 -7.54
N TRP A 103 -11.85 -8.04 -8.19
CA TRP A 103 -10.90 -8.26 -9.28
C TRP A 103 -11.30 -7.48 -10.54
N GLU A 104 -12.57 -7.51 -10.91
CA GLU A 104 -13.09 -6.73 -12.05
C GLU A 104 -13.06 -5.21 -11.78
N ASP A 105 -13.38 -4.81 -10.55
CA ASP A 105 -13.25 -3.41 -10.11
C ASP A 105 -11.80 -2.91 -10.14
N PHE A 106 -10.84 -3.80 -9.90
CA PHE A 106 -9.41 -3.45 -9.92
C PHE A 106 -8.98 -3.05 -11.32
N ASP A 107 -9.31 -3.84 -12.35
CA ASP A 107 -8.92 -3.55 -13.73
C ASP A 107 -9.50 -2.21 -14.19
N ARG A 108 -10.74 -1.89 -13.79
CA ARG A 108 -11.37 -0.59 -14.06
C ARG A 108 -10.59 0.55 -13.38
N ARG A 109 -10.30 0.44 -12.08
CA ARG A 109 -9.56 1.48 -11.33
C ARG A 109 -8.15 1.66 -11.85
N PHE A 110 -7.46 0.57 -12.19
CA PHE A 110 -6.13 0.61 -12.77
C PHE A 110 -6.15 1.38 -14.10
N ARG A 111 -7.12 1.07 -14.96
CA ARG A 111 -7.31 1.78 -16.24
C ARG A 111 -7.56 3.27 -16.02
N ASP A 112 -8.41 3.64 -15.09
CA ASP A 112 -8.71 5.06 -14.80
C ASP A 112 -7.48 5.81 -14.29
N ILE A 113 -6.73 5.20 -13.37
CA ILE A 113 -5.46 5.75 -12.86
C ILE A 113 -4.44 5.91 -13.98
N TYR A 114 -4.31 4.88 -14.83
CA TYR A 114 -3.38 4.88 -15.96
C TYR A 114 -3.72 5.97 -16.97
N ILE A 115 -4.99 6.09 -17.37
CA ILE A 115 -5.46 7.14 -18.29
C ILE A 115 -5.21 8.53 -17.70
N TYR A 116 -5.55 8.72 -16.41
CA TYR A 116 -5.35 10.00 -15.75
C TYR A 116 -3.87 10.39 -15.66
N TRP A 117 -2.99 9.43 -15.34
CA TRP A 117 -1.54 9.64 -15.37
C TRP A 117 -1.05 9.94 -16.79
N TYR A 118 -1.53 9.23 -17.81
CA TYR A 118 -1.12 9.46 -19.19
C TYR A 118 -1.48 10.89 -19.65
N GLN A 119 -2.67 11.37 -19.28
CA GLN A 119 -3.17 12.70 -19.61
C GLN A 119 -2.45 13.81 -18.82
N ASN A 120 -2.24 13.64 -17.51
CA ASN A 120 -1.67 14.69 -16.64
C ASN A 120 -0.15 14.62 -16.49
N GLY A 121 0.44 13.44 -16.64
CA GLY A 121 1.88 13.17 -16.56
C GLY A 121 2.65 13.45 -17.86
N ARG A 122 1.95 13.75 -18.96
CA ARG A 122 2.47 13.97 -20.32
C ARG A 122 3.30 12.79 -20.87
N GLY A 123 2.64 11.80 -21.49
CA GLY A 123 3.21 11.03 -22.60
C GLY A 123 4.63 10.47 -22.47
N ALA A 124 4.99 9.90 -21.32
CA ALA A 124 6.21 9.11 -21.23
C ALA A 124 6.02 7.85 -22.09
N ARG A 125 6.71 7.82 -23.22
CA ARG A 125 6.80 6.76 -24.22
C ARG A 125 6.83 5.37 -23.55
N PRO A 126 6.07 4.37 -24.04
CA PRO A 126 6.27 3.00 -23.58
C PRO A 126 7.75 2.60 -23.84
N PRO A 127 8.40 1.85 -22.93
CA PRO A 127 9.66 1.22 -23.27
C PRO A 127 9.44 0.33 -24.50
N ALA A 128 10.31 0.50 -25.49
CA ALA A 128 10.32 -0.28 -26.74
C ALA A 128 10.56 -1.77 -26.48
#